data_AF-A0A928DBE0-F1
#
_entry.id   AF-A0A928DBE0-F1
#
_cell.length_a   1.000
_cell.length_b   1.000
_cell.length_c   1.000
_cell.angle_alpha   90.00
_cell.angle_beta   90.00
_cell.angle_gamma   90.00
#
_symmetry.space_group_name_H-M   'P 1'
#
loop_
_entity.id
_entity.type
_entity.pdbx_description
1 polymer ?
#
loop_
_entity_poly.entity_id
_entity_poly.type
_entity_poly.pdbx_seq_one_letter_code
_entity_poly.pdbx_strand_id
1 'polypeptide(L)'
;MNYEVAGIGISALGTTSHSLYGLSVAFVSQSEKVYGIQIGWLNVADELYGLQIGFFNNAGSESCGLQIGVINIIGAFPDNRTIPVVNMNF
;
A
#
# COMPACT_ATOMS: atom_id res chain seq x y z
N MET A 1 -2.27 20.27 3.38
CA MET A 1 -0.85 20.30 2.97
C MET A 1 -0.63 19.02 2.19
N ASN A 2 -0.44 19.11 0.87
CA ASN A 2 -0.25 17.94 0.01
C ASN A 2 1.24 17.63 -0.01
N TYR A 3 1.58 16.43 0.42
CA TYR A 3 2.92 15.96 0.65
C TYR A 3 3.08 14.81 -0.33
N GLU A 4 3.60 15.20 -1.49
CA GLU A 4 3.95 14.30 -2.56
C GLU A 4 5.36 13.81 -2.27
N VAL A 5 5.50 12.51 -2.07
CA VAL A 5 6.80 11.88 -1.87
C VAL A 5 7.17 11.22 -3.19
N ALA A 6 7.96 11.94 -4.00
CA ALA A 6 8.57 11.38 -5.19
C ALA A 6 10.02 10.97 -4.87
N GLY A 7 10.27 9.66 -4.76
CA GLY A 7 11.61 9.13 -4.50
C GLY A 7 11.63 7.85 -3.67
N ILE A 8 12.73 7.65 -2.95
CA ILE A 8 12.89 6.55 -1.98
C ILE A 8 12.61 7.12 -0.59
N GLY A 9 11.49 6.72 0.01
CA GLY A 9 11.12 7.09 1.37
C GLY A 9 11.49 5.97 2.35
N ILE A 10 12.46 6.19 3.23
CA ILE A 10 12.77 5.27 4.33
C ILE A 10 12.33 5.96 5.62
N SER A 11 11.35 5.40 6.32
CA SER A 11 10.87 5.95 7.60
C SER A 11 10.84 4.85 8.65
N ALA A 12 11.52 5.07 9.77
CA ALA A 12 11.55 4.08 10.86
C ALA A 12 10.19 3.90 11.54
N LEU A 13 9.33 4.93 11.54
CA LEU A 13 8.10 4.95 12.33
C LEU A 13 6.85 4.91 11.44
N GLY A 14 6.75 5.82 10.48
CA GLY A 14 5.69 5.75 9.49
C GLY A 14 5.71 6.88 8.49
N THR A 15 4.98 6.68 7.41
CA THR A 15 4.74 7.69 6.38
C THR A 15 3.25 7.80 6.18
N THR A 16 2.71 9.00 6.35
CA THR A 16 1.47 9.35 5.66
C THR A 16 1.91 9.92 4.30
N SER A 17 1.14 9.83 3.21
CA SER A 17 1.38 10.60 1.96
C SER A 17 0.07 10.77 1.19
N HIS A 18 -0.13 11.88 0.50
CA HIS A 18 -1.28 11.96 -0.42
C HIS A 18 -0.94 11.18 -1.70
N SER A 19 0.22 11.46 -2.29
CA SER A 19 0.72 10.70 -3.43
C SER A 19 2.15 10.23 -3.16
N LEU A 20 2.37 8.93 -3.26
CA LEU A 20 3.68 8.30 -3.12
C LEU A 20 4.12 7.76 -4.48
N TYR A 21 5.25 8.25 -4.99
CA TYR A 21 5.86 7.78 -6.22
C TYR A 21 7.25 7.20 -5.92
N GLY A 22 7.41 5.88 -6.07
CA GLY A 22 8.69 5.20 -5.87
C GLY A 22 8.65 4.12 -4.80
N LEU A 23 9.74 3.98 -4.03
CA LEU A 23 9.91 2.92 -3.03
C LEU A 23 9.72 3.51 -1.62
N SER A 24 8.82 2.93 -0.85
CA SER A 24 8.62 3.23 0.57
C SER A 24 9.00 2.03 1.41
N VAL A 25 9.85 2.24 2.42
CA VAL A 25 10.15 1.24 3.45
C VAL A 25 9.83 1.85 4.80
N ALA A 26 8.78 1.35 5.45
CA ALA A 26 8.33 1.88 6.74
C ALA A 26 7.65 0.83 7.61
N PHE A 27 7.62 1.01 8.93
CA PHE A 27 6.84 0.11 9.79
C PHE A 27 5.34 0.24 9.50
N VAL A 28 4.85 1.48 9.36
CA VAL A 28 3.48 1.80 8.91
C VAL A 28 3.55 2.75 7.72
N SER A 29 2.96 2.37 6.60
CA SER A 29 2.79 3.25 5.44
C SER A 29 1.30 3.43 5.17
N GLN A 30 0.85 4.68 5.12
CA GLN A 30 -0.52 5.05 4.77
C GLN A 30 -0.47 6.11 3.69
N SER A 31 -0.93 5.78 2.49
CA SER A 31 -0.96 6.72 1.38
C SER A 31 -2.33 6.72 0.72
N GLU A 32 -2.74 7.82 0.11
CA GLU A 32 -3.98 7.81 -0.69
C GLU A 32 -3.68 7.17 -2.05
N LYS A 33 -2.70 7.68 -2.78
CA LYS A 33 -2.23 7.12 -4.06
C LYS A 33 -0.81 6.62 -3.96
N VAL A 34 -0.56 5.42 -4.47
CA VAL A 34 0.77 4.79 -4.49
C VAL A 34 1.09 4.36 -5.92
N TYR A 35 2.15 4.94 -6.48
CA TYR A 35 2.73 4.53 -7.75
C TYR A 35 4.13 3.98 -7.47
N GLY A 36 4.22 2.69 -7.15
CA GLY A 36 5.50 2.05 -6.83
C GLY A 36 5.40 0.93 -5.79
N ILE A 37 6.37 0.85 -4.89
CA ILE A 37 6.56 -0.28 -3.98
C ILE A 37 6.46 0.21 -2.53
N GLN A 38 5.61 -0.40 -1.70
CA GLN A 38 5.60 -0.21 -0.25
C GLN A 38 6.04 -1.50 0.45
N ILE A 39 7.00 -1.40 1.36
CA ILE A 39 7.49 -2.52 2.17
C ILE A 39 7.37 -2.13 3.64
N GLY A 40 6.65 -2.93 4.42
CA GLY A 40 6.37 -2.57 5.81
C GLY A 40 5.65 -3.62 6.62
N TRP A 41 5.36 -3.31 7.89
CA TRP A 41 4.50 -4.18 8.70
C TRP A 41 3.03 -3.97 8.35
N LEU A 42 2.61 -2.70 8.25
CA LEU A 42 1.28 -2.28 7.85
C LEU A 42 1.40 -1.37 6.63
N ASN A 43 0.79 -1.77 5.50
CA ASN A 43 0.68 -0.93 4.30
C ASN A 43 -0.80 -0.66 4.01
N VAL A 44 -1.13 0.61 3.80
CA VAL A 44 -2.47 1.08 3.45
C VAL A 44 -2.35 2.03 2.26
N ALA A 45 -3.13 1.75 1.22
CA ALA A 45 -3.31 2.60 0.05
C ALA A 45 -4.81 2.73 -0.28
N ASP A 46 -5.30 3.88 -0.74
CA ASP A 46 -6.65 3.93 -1.35
C ASP A 46 -6.58 3.50 -2.82
N GLU A 47 -5.54 3.92 -3.53
CA GLU A 47 -5.23 3.49 -4.89
C GLU A 47 -3.77 2.99 -4.95
N LEU A 48 -3.59 1.68 -5.17
CA LEU A 48 -2.28 1.07 -5.36
C LEU A 48 -2.05 0.77 -6.84
N TYR A 49 -1.04 1.43 -7.42
CA TYR A 49 -0.46 1.15 -8.74
C TYR A 49 0.96 0.59 -8.57
N GLY A 50 1.08 -0.67 -8.18
CA GLY A 50 2.37 -1.31 -7.94
C GLY A 50 2.35 -2.48 -6.97
N LEU A 51 3.26 -2.49 -5.98
CA LEU A 51 3.51 -3.63 -5.10
C LEU A 51 3.48 -3.25 -3.61
N GLN A 52 2.72 -3.97 -2.79
CA GLN A 52 2.82 -3.92 -1.33
C GLN A 52 3.40 -5.23 -0.79
N ILE A 53 4.39 -5.14 0.10
CA ILE A 53 4.96 -6.28 0.81
C ILE A 53 4.88 -6.01 2.31
N GLY A 54 4.21 -6.87 3.08
CA GLY A 54 4.11 -6.65 4.51
C GLY A 54 3.35 -7.69 5.30
N PHE A 55 3.15 -7.46 6.59
CA PHE A 55 2.35 -8.36 7.42
C PHE A 55 0.86 -8.17 7.13
N PHE A 56 0.44 -6.91 7.02
CA PHE A 56 -0.91 -6.52 6.65
C PHE A 56 -0.85 -5.50 5.51
N ASN A 57 -1.55 -5.79 4.43
CA ASN A 57 -1.70 -4.94 3.26
C ASN A 57 -3.17 -4.63 3.05
N ASN A 58 -3.47 -3.37 2.74
CA ASN A 58 -4.80 -2.90 2.39
C ASN A 58 -4.69 -1.94 1.22
N ALA A 59 -5.48 -2.20 0.17
CA ALA A 59 -5.64 -1.31 -0.94
C ALA A 59 -7.12 -1.11 -1.29
N GLY A 60 -7.53 0.06 -1.77
CA GLY A 60 -8.90 0.28 -2.22
C GLY A 60 -9.22 -0.45 -3.53
N SER A 61 -10.51 -0.43 -3.92
CA SER A 61 -11.04 -1.24 -5.03
C SER A 61 -10.47 -0.87 -6.40
N GLU A 62 -10.01 0.39 -6.56
CA GLU A 62 -9.47 0.91 -7.83
C GLU A 62 -7.97 0.63 -8.01
N SER A 63 -7.40 -0.23 -7.16
CA SER A 63 -5.98 -0.57 -7.19
C SER A 63 -5.63 -1.51 -8.35
N CYS A 64 -4.56 -1.19 -9.08
CA CYS A 64 -3.93 -2.03 -10.09
C CYS A 64 -2.54 -2.46 -9.60
N GLY A 65 -2.46 -3.60 -8.89
CA GLY A 65 -1.22 -3.99 -8.24
C GLY A 65 -1.25 -5.36 -7.56
N LEU A 66 -0.12 -5.69 -6.95
CA LEU A 66 0.14 -6.94 -6.23
C LEU A 66 0.37 -6.63 -4.75
N GLN A 67 -0.19 -7.45 -3.87
CA GLN A 67 0.05 -7.42 -2.44
C GLN A 67 0.59 -8.78 -2.00
N ILE A 68 1.66 -8.78 -1.22
CA ILE A 68 2.29 -9.98 -0.68
C ILE A 68 2.40 -9.83 0.83
N GLY A 69 1.79 -10.73 1.58
CA GLY A 69 1.73 -10.58 3.03
C GLY A 69 0.85 -11.59 3.73
N VAL A 70 0.84 -11.57 5.06
CA VAL A 70 0.03 -12.51 5.85
C VAL A 70 -1.45 -12.25 5.64
N ILE A 71 -1.86 -10.97 5.62
CA ILE A 71 -3.22 -10.52 5.36
C ILE A 71 -3.18 -9.47 4.24
N ASN A 72 -3.91 -9.69 3.16
CA ASN A 72 -3.99 -8.75 2.05
C ASN A 72 -5.47 -8.48 1.73
N ILE A 73 -5.87 -7.21 1.76
CA ILE A 73 -7.24 -6.76 1.53
C ILE A 73 -7.26 -5.84 0.32
N ILE A 74 -8.17 -6.10 -0.61
CA ILE A 74 -8.48 -5.21 -1.73
C ILE A 74 -9.95 -4.83 -1.68
N GLY A 75 -10.25 -3.55 -1.63
CA GLY A 75 -11.60 -2.99 -1.70
C GLY A 75 -12.23 -2.66 -0.36
N ALA A 76 -13.41 -2.04 -0.44
CA ALA A 76 -14.17 -1.60 0.72
C ALA A 76 -15.13 -2.69 1.23
N PHE A 77 -15.34 -2.75 2.54
CA PHE A 77 -16.40 -3.57 3.13
C PHE A 77 -17.77 -3.14 2.58
N PRO A 78 -18.70 -4.07 2.26
CA PRO A 78 -18.64 -5.53 2.46
C PRO A 78 -18.00 -6.33 1.32
N ASP A 79 -17.67 -5.69 0.20
CA ASP A 79 -17.25 -6.36 -1.04
C ASP A 79 -15.72 -6.51 -1.15
N ASN A 80 -15.04 -6.59 -0.01
CA ASN A 80 -13.58 -6.63 0.03
C ASN A 80 -13.05 -8.05 -0.24
N ARG A 81 -12.02 -8.12 -1.08
CA ARG A 81 -11.29 -9.35 -1.36
C ARG A 81 -10.15 -9.50 -0.37
N THR A 82 -10.30 -10.40 0.59
CA THR A 82 -9.25 -10.75 1.55
C THR A 82 -8.59 -12.06 1.15
N ILE A 83 -7.32 -12.02 0.73
CA ILE A 83 -6.56 -13.22 0.36
C ILE A 83 -5.24 -13.25 1.14
N PRO A 84 -4.94 -14.32 1.89
CA PRO A 84 -3.66 -14.44 2.57
C PRO A 84 -2.54 -14.75 1.57
N VAL A 85 -1.30 -14.46 1.97
CA VAL A 85 -0.05 -14.68 1.22
C VAL A 85 0.10 -13.79 -0.02
N VAL A 86 -0.82 -13.86 -0.99
CA VAL A 86 -0.76 -13.09 -2.24
C VAL A 86 -2.16 -12.65 -2.68
N ASN A 87 -2.34 -11.37 -3.00
CA ASN A 87 -3.57 -10.80 -3.57
C ASN A 87 -3.23 -9.83 -4.71
N MET A 88 -4.01 -9.79 -5.78
CA MET A 88 -3.74 -8.92 -6.93
C MET A 88 -5.04 -8.45 -7.59
N ASN A 89 -4.99 -7.25 -8.17
CA ASN A 89 -6.08 -6.66 -8.93
C ASN A 89 -5.50 -5.89 -10.13
N PHE A 90 -6.19 -5.91 -11.27
CA PHE A 90 -5.75 -5.26 -12.51
C PHE A 90 -6.90 -4.56 -13.21
#